data_AF-A0A2K3JFS4-F1
#
_entry.id   AF-A0A2K3JFS4-F1
#
_cell.length_a   1.000
_cell.length_b   1.000
_cell.length_c   1.000
_cell.angle_alpha   90.00
_cell.angle_beta   90.00
_cell.angle_gamma   90.00
#
_symmetry.space_group_name_H-M   'P 1'
#
loop_
_entity.id
_entity.type
_entity.pdbx_description
1 polymer ?
#
loop_
_entity_poly.entity_id
_entity_poly.type
_entity_poly.pdbx_seq_one_letter_code
_entity_poly.pdbx_strand_id
1 'polypeptide(L)'
;MKKKDFNKIVIYAMTLVFISVGFVSAYQNEELNRSFDNHITQKSDGRSTIIEHRYSLNQYSLDSYPVMENPIPLKDLGETKNKIPIELTNTPSEFSWLSVDGKDWMTCAKNQGRCGSCWLFAAMGALEAVINIREGCDDLDPDLSEQYVLSCLPEAGSCNGGNIEHCVYYYIMNSSVEGNFRNGTLTEDSFLYQSSFEYIPPCSDKPQNWEEFLVPISNYWENWTNLNDPSLNDIIKSLLIQKGPLMAYFWASERFIRWGTFVKSPSKYYPDYNEQCPYYINHGMTIVGWKDDPSVGNGGYWICKNTWGPNWGYNGFFNLEYDCLNLGAFIAWVDYDPDSYDWPPVANAGGFYYGKIGEEVNFDGSKSVDPEGAISSYTWNFGDNITANGPIVSHVYAQHGVYPVSLTVTDSSGQQTTQITLIGVDEDPLSVDISGGFQLKIGFTNPVDNELKNFEYQIELKGLIIPNRIAGIFRSIPEGARAETTMRLFGIGFGTATIDINSFITTARFLIIGPFIKILNVS
;
A
#
# COMPACT_ATOMS: atom_id res chain seq x y z
N MET A 1 -15.43 5.30 34.68
CA MET A 1 -14.31 5.11 33.72
C MET A 1 -14.78 5.67 32.37
N LYS A 2 -14.11 6.70 31.85
CA LYS A 2 -14.53 7.40 30.61
C LYS A 2 -13.49 7.19 29.50
N LYS A 3 -14.00 7.08 28.26
CA LYS A 3 -13.26 6.81 27.02
C LYS A 3 -12.63 8.09 26.44
N LYS A 4 -11.62 8.70 27.07
CA LYS A 4 -11.01 9.92 26.51
C LYS A 4 -9.48 10.04 26.48
N ASP A 5 -8.75 9.11 27.10
CA ASP A 5 -7.38 9.40 27.55
C ASP A 5 -6.26 8.59 26.86
N PHE A 6 -6.53 7.96 25.70
CA PHE A 6 -5.57 7.05 25.04
C PHE A 6 -4.75 7.64 23.87
N ASN A 7 -5.03 8.87 23.43
CA ASN A 7 -4.53 9.39 22.14
C ASN A 7 -3.17 10.12 22.17
N LYS A 8 -2.36 9.97 23.23
CA LYS A 8 -0.99 10.51 23.27
C LYS A 8 -0.06 9.58 24.04
N ILE A 9 0.66 8.72 23.33
CA ILE A 9 1.92 8.12 23.80
C ILE A 9 3.01 8.66 22.88
N VAL A 10 4.03 9.29 23.46
CA VAL A 10 5.17 9.82 22.68
C VAL A 10 6.36 8.91 22.92
N ILE A 11 6.78 8.21 21.87
CA ILE A 11 7.94 7.31 21.89
C ILE A 11 9.19 8.16 21.65
N TYR A 12 10.07 8.23 22.66
CA TYR A 12 11.38 8.87 22.54
C TYR A 12 12.50 7.82 22.57
N ALA A 13 13.19 7.65 21.45
CA ALA A 13 14.52 7.04 21.43
C ALA A 13 15.57 8.14 21.70
N MET A 14 16.22 8.10 22.87
CA MET A 14 17.33 9.01 23.18
C MET A 14 18.65 8.24 23.23
N THR A 15 19.56 8.56 22.30
CA THR A 15 20.99 8.25 22.40
C THR A 15 21.73 9.58 22.53
N LEU A 16 22.45 9.78 23.64
CA LEU A 16 23.14 11.03 23.96
C LEU A 16 24.66 10.83 24.00
N VAL A 17 25.35 11.13 22.90
CA VAL A 17 26.80 11.36 22.86
C VAL A 17 27.09 12.47 21.84
N PHE A 18 27.70 13.58 22.30
CA PHE A 18 28.16 14.68 21.44
C PHE A 18 29.62 14.46 21.01
N ILE A 19 29.91 14.59 19.71
CA ILE A 19 31.16 15.16 19.16
C ILE A 19 30.75 16.02 17.93
N SER A 20 31.44 17.14 17.69
CA SER A 20 30.95 18.26 16.88
C SER A 20 31.76 18.58 15.60
N VAL A 21 31.07 18.61 14.44
CA VAL A 21 31.33 19.43 13.21
C VAL A 21 29.98 19.55 12.46
N GLY A 22 29.59 20.60 11.73
CA GLY A 22 30.10 21.99 11.66
C GLY A 22 29.78 22.71 10.33
N PHE A 23 28.88 23.72 10.35
CA PHE A 23 28.45 24.59 9.22
C PHE A 23 27.61 23.93 8.08
N VAL A 24 26.71 24.60 7.34
CA VAL A 24 26.25 26.02 7.30
C VAL A 24 24.72 26.13 6.97
N SER A 25 24.10 27.23 7.42
CA SER A 25 22.78 27.86 7.11
C SER A 25 21.57 27.10 6.49
N ALA A 26 20.41 27.33 7.10
CA ALA A 26 19.16 27.58 6.38
C ALA A 26 18.69 29.03 6.67
N TYR A 27 18.34 29.78 5.62
CA TYR A 27 17.77 31.14 5.72
C TYR A 27 16.26 31.09 5.41
N GLN A 28 15.54 32.11 5.87
CA GLN A 28 14.07 32.24 5.88
C GLN A 28 13.31 31.75 4.63
N ASN A 29 12.09 31.25 4.86
CA ASN A 29 10.97 31.64 4.01
C ASN A 29 9.68 31.79 4.84
N GLU A 30 9.28 33.03 5.10
CA GLU A 30 8.00 33.40 5.72
C GLU A 30 6.98 33.75 4.64
N GLU A 31 6.25 32.79 4.07
CA GLU A 31 5.04 33.12 3.28
C GLU A 31 4.06 31.93 3.14
N LEU A 32 3.35 31.61 4.23
CA LEU A 32 2.15 30.76 4.19
C LEU A 32 1.22 31.07 5.38
N ASN A 33 0.90 32.36 5.51
CA ASN A 33 0.10 32.88 6.62
C ASN A 33 -0.73 34.10 6.19
N ARG A 34 -1.78 33.90 5.37
CA ARG A 34 -2.92 34.86 5.17
C ARG A 34 -4.06 34.34 4.28
N SER A 35 -4.91 33.51 4.87
CA SER A 35 -6.39 33.56 4.76
C SER A 35 -6.89 32.61 5.85
N PHE A 36 -7.81 32.96 6.75
CA PHE A 36 -8.93 33.89 6.64
C PHE A 36 -9.00 34.86 7.83
N ASP A 37 -9.58 36.05 7.60
CA ASP A 37 -9.75 37.06 8.65
C ASP A 37 -11.15 37.03 9.28
N ASN A 38 -11.17 37.47 10.53
CA ASN A 38 -12.20 37.35 11.55
C ASN A 38 -13.53 38.06 11.24
N HIS A 39 -14.63 37.49 11.73
CA HIS A 39 -15.74 38.28 12.27
C HIS A 39 -16.11 37.80 13.68
N ILE A 40 -15.41 38.37 14.68
CA ILE A 40 -15.70 38.22 16.10
C ILE A 40 -16.42 39.48 16.59
N THR A 41 -17.67 39.36 17.03
CA THR A 41 -18.30 40.38 17.89
C THR A 41 -18.14 39.97 19.36
N GLN A 42 -17.24 40.66 20.05
CA GLN A 42 -16.95 40.40 21.45
C GLN A 42 -18.06 40.96 22.36
N LYS A 43 -18.59 40.13 23.26
CA LYS A 43 -19.17 40.59 24.53
C LYS A 43 -18.58 39.77 25.67
N SER A 44 -18.45 40.42 26.82
CA SER A 44 -17.52 40.04 27.88
C SER A 44 -18.23 39.55 29.15
N ASP A 45 -18.27 38.25 29.38
CA ASP A 45 -18.63 37.68 30.70
C ASP A 45 -18.17 36.23 30.95
N GLY A 46 -16.87 36.04 31.18
CA GLY A 46 -16.37 35.18 32.28
C GLY A 46 -16.78 33.70 32.37
N ARG A 47 -17.33 33.08 31.31
CA ARG A 47 -17.61 31.63 31.26
C ARG A 47 -17.09 31.05 29.95
N SER A 48 -16.27 30.01 30.06
CA SER A 48 -15.73 29.28 28.91
C SER A 48 -16.86 28.55 28.17
N THR A 49 -17.08 28.93 26.91
CA THR A 49 -17.97 28.21 25.99
C THR A 49 -17.41 26.82 25.73
N ILE A 50 -18.21 25.78 25.98
CA ILE A 50 -17.84 24.39 25.63
C ILE A 50 -18.09 24.21 24.14
N ILE A 51 -17.03 24.08 23.35
CA ILE A 51 -17.11 23.47 22.01
C ILE A 51 -16.88 21.97 22.19
N GLU A 52 -17.98 21.22 22.25
CA GLU A 52 -17.95 19.78 22.55
C GLU A 52 -17.66 18.95 21.28
N HIS A 53 -16.42 18.95 20.79
CA HIS A 53 -15.99 17.91 19.84
C HIS A 53 -15.92 16.56 20.57
N ARG A 54 -16.99 15.78 20.44
CA ARG A 54 -17.09 14.40 20.92
C ARG A 54 -16.34 13.45 19.99
N TYR A 55 -15.02 13.38 20.16
CA TYR A 55 -14.30 12.16 19.78
C TYR A 55 -14.60 11.07 20.82
N SER A 56 -15.45 10.10 20.46
CA SER A 56 -15.68 8.90 21.28
C SER A 56 -14.65 7.83 20.95
N LEU A 57 -13.75 7.52 21.89
CA LEU A 57 -12.89 6.34 21.82
C LEU A 57 -13.74 5.07 22.00
N ASN A 58 -14.40 4.62 20.94
CA ASN A 58 -15.26 3.44 20.98
C ASN A 58 -15.11 2.58 19.71
N GLN A 59 -14.18 1.62 19.80
CA GLN A 59 -13.86 0.64 18.75
C GLN A 59 -13.16 1.27 17.54
N TYR A 60 -12.51 0.46 16.69
CA TYR A 60 -12.04 0.90 15.38
C TYR A 60 -13.26 1.42 14.63
N SER A 61 -13.30 2.71 14.28
CA SER A 61 -14.51 3.27 13.68
C SER A 61 -14.62 2.82 12.23
N LEU A 62 -15.81 2.38 11.82
CA LEU A 62 -16.10 1.95 10.46
C LEU A 62 -15.83 3.07 9.44
N ASP A 63 -15.91 4.33 9.86
CA ASP A 63 -15.52 5.53 9.11
C ASP A 63 -14.03 5.58 8.72
N SER A 64 -13.21 4.62 9.17
CA SER A 64 -11.83 4.40 8.68
C SER A 64 -11.75 3.48 7.45
N TYR A 65 -12.85 2.79 7.13
CA TYR A 65 -12.99 1.74 6.11
C TYR A 65 -14.31 1.93 5.36
N PRO A 66 -14.47 3.03 4.60
CA PRO A 66 -15.72 3.36 3.94
C PRO A 66 -16.08 2.34 2.85
N VAL A 67 -17.37 2.11 2.74
CA VAL A 67 -18.05 1.41 1.64
C VAL A 67 -18.76 2.45 0.75
N MET A 68 -19.38 2.04 -0.35
CA MET A 68 -20.23 2.93 -1.16
C MET A 68 -21.45 3.37 -0.34
N GLU A 69 -21.74 4.68 -0.32
CA GLU A 69 -22.95 5.23 0.32
C GLU A 69 -24.23 4.83 -0.44
N ASN A 70 -24.13 4.71 -1.75
CA ASN A 70 -25.15 4.21 -2.65
C ASN A 70 -24.85 2.74 -2.98
N PRO A 71 -25.34 1.76 -2.18
CA PRO A 71 -25.16 0.34 -2.48
C PRO A 71 -25.95 -0.05 -3.74
N ILE A 72 -25.40 -0.99 -4.51
CA ILE A 72 -26.00 -1.44 -5.77
C ILE A 72 -26.97 -2.61 -5.49
N PRO A 73 -28.28 -2.48 -5.79
CA PRO A 73 -29.26 -3.53 -5.50
C PRO A 73 -29.14 -4.74 -6.43
N LEU A 74 -29.34 -5.95 -5.89
CA LEU A 74 -29.29 -7.19 -6.67
C LEU A 74 -30.52 -7.44 -7.58
N LYS A 75 -31.51 -6.54 -7.56
CA LYS A 75 -32.81 -6.68 -8.27
C LYS A 75 -32.84 -6.00 -9.63
N ASP A 76 -31.98 -5.02 -9.85
CA ASP A 76 -32.02 -4.17 -11.04
C ASP A 76 -31.14 -4.76 -12.18
N LEU A 77 -30.87 -6.07 -12.07
CA LEU A 77 -29.82 -6.83 -12.76
C LEU A 77 -30.36 -7.94 -13.69
N GLY A 78 -31.68 -7.97 -13.89
CA GLY A 78 -32.44 -9.16 -14.33
C GLY A 78 -32.19 -9.68 -15.74
N GLU A 79 -31.33 -9.04 -16.52
CA GLU A 79 -30.88 -9.53 -17.82
C GLU A 79 -29.36 -9.59 -17.85
N THR A 80 -28.80 -10.79 -18.07
CA THR A 80 -27.38 -10.97 -18.40
C THR A 80 -27.11 -10.24 -19.71
N LYS A 81 -26.64 -8.98 -19.64
CA LYS A 81 -26.45 -8.11 -20.81
C LYS A 81 -25.59 -8.78 -21.88
N ASN A 82 -24.62 -9.60 -21.46
CA ASN A 82 -23.73 -10.35 -22.33
C ASN A 82 -23.67 -11.83 -21.92
N LYS A 83 -23.43 -12.73 -22.89
CA LYS A 83 -22.95 -14.07 -22.59
C LYS A 83 -21.51 -13.98 -22.09
N ILE A 84 -21.14 -14.87 -21.18
CA ILE A 84 -19.76 -14.99 -20.70
C ILE A 84 -18.90 -15.54 -21.86
N PRO A 85 -17.88 -14.80 -22.33
CA PRO A 85 -17.23 -15.07 -23.62
C PRO A 85 -16.06 -16.07 -23.47
N ILE A 86 -16.26 -17.16 -22.72
CA ILE A 86 -15.20 -18.12 -22.40
C ILE A 86 -15.66 -19.57 -22.59
N GLU A 87 -14.70 -20.43 -22.86
CA GLU A 87 -14.81 -21.86 -22.58
C GLU A 87 -14.29 -22.12 -21.16
N LEU A 88 -14.96 -23.01 -20.41
CA LEU A 88 -14.51 -23.43 -19.08
C LEU A 88 -13.21 -24.24 -19.21
N THR A 89 -12.22 -23.89 -18.41
CA THR A 89 -10.92 -24.58 -18.39
C THR A 89 -10.82 -25.53 -17.19
N ASN A 90 -10.03 -26.59 -17.32
CA ASN A 90 -9.61 -27.37 -16.16
C ASN A 90 -8.70 -26.48 -15.29
N THR A 91 -9.12 -26.21 -14.06
CA THR A 91 -8.39 -25.31 -13.16
C THR A 91 -7.70 -26.10 -12.03
N PRO A 92 -6.54 -25.64 -11.53
CA PRO A 92 -5.89 -26.28 -10.38
C PRO A 92 -6.67 -26.06 -9.08
N SER A 93 -6.41 -26.89 -8.07
CA SER A 93 -7.02 -26.74 -6.74
C SER A 93 -6.58 -25.47 -6.00
N GLU A 94 -5.46 -24.85 -6.38
CA GLU A 94 -5.05 -23.56 -5.86
C GLU A 94 -4.34 -22.75 -6.95
N PHE A 95 -4.53 -21.44 -6.91
CA PHE A 95 -3.93 -20.49 -7.84
C PHE A 95 -3.95 -19.09 -7.24
N SER A 96 -2.89 -18.32 -7.42
CA SER A 96 -2.88 -16.90 -7.07
C SER A 96 -1.87 -16.12 -7.89
N TRP A 97 -2.30 -14.98 -8.43
CA TRP A 97 -1.41 -14.00 -9.07
C TRP A 97 -0.35 -13.42 -8.10
N LEU A 98 -0.48 -13.65 -6.79
CA LEU A 98 0.56 -13.38 -5.78
C LEU A 98 1.78 -14.32 -5.86
N SER A 99 1.70 -15.41 -6.64
CA SER A 99 2.75 -16.45 -6.66
C SER A 99 2.81 -17.28 -7.94
N VAL A 100 2.45 -16.73 -9.10
CA VAL A 100 2.57 -17.45 -10.39
C VAL A 100 4.04 -17.47 -10.80
N ASP A 101 4.57 -18.67 -11.06
CA ASP A 101 5.98 -18.93 -11.38
C ASP A 101 6.99 -18.37 -10.36
N GLY A 102 6.56 -18.22 -9.10
CA GLY A 102 7.37 -17.67 -8.01
C GLY A 102 7.43 -16.14 -7.96
N LYS A 103 6.64 -15.46 -8.80
CA LYS A 103 6.52 -14.00 -8.89
C LYS A 103 5.19 -13.51 -8.30
N ASP A 104 5.19 -12.30 -7.73
CA ASP A 104 3.98 -11.58 -7.34
C ASP A 104 3.65 -10.58 -8.44
N TRP A 105 2.50 -10.74 -9.10
CA TRP A 105 2.08 -9.89 -10.20
C TRP A 105 1.16 -8.75 -9.73
N MET A 106 0.84 -8.67 -8.44
CA MET A 106 -0.06 -7.66 -7.88
C MET A 106 0.71 -6.44 -7.36
N THR A 107 0.27 -5.25 -7.75
CA THR A 107 0.71 -4.01 -7.10
C THR A 107 0.24 -3.95 -5.64
N CYS A 108 0.88 -3.08 -4.84
CA CYS A 108 0.52 -2.88 -3.44
C CYS A 108 -0.96 -2.49 -3.22
N ALA A 109 -1.50 -2.80 -2.03
CA ALA A 109 -2.86 -2.41 -1.67
C ALA A 109 -2.95 -0.92 -1.28
N LYS A 110 -3.51 -0.11 -2.18
CA LYS A 110 -3.80 1.32 -1.97
C LYS A 110 -4.90 1.56 -0.93
N ASN A 111 -5.08 2.82 -0.54
CA ASN A 111 -6.08 3.25 0.45
C ASN A 111 -6.98 4.38 -0.10
N GLN A 112 -8.26 4.08 -0.33
CA GLN A 112 -9.29 5.03 -0.78
C GLN A 112 -9.63 6.15 0.25
N GLY A 113 -9.03 6.12 1.43
CA GLY A 113 -9.25 7.12 2.48
C GLY A 113 -10.70 7.15 2.95
N ARG A 114 -11.36 8.32 2.79
CA ARG A 114 -12.76 8.55 3.17
C ARG A 114 -13.73 8.63 2.00
N CYS A 115 -13.25 8.47 0.78
CA CYS A 115 -14.08 8.44 -0.41
C CYS A 115 -14.65 7.01 -0.58
N GLY A 116 -15.93 6.85 -0.93
CA GLY A 116 -16.53 5.57 -1.30
C GLY A 116 -16.10 5.06 -2.69
N SER A 117 -14.84 5.27 -3.07
CA SER A 117 -14.28 4.98 -4.39
C SER A 117 -13.72 3.56 -4.55
N CYS A 118 -14.10 2.61 -3.70
CA CYS A 118 -13.67 1.21 -3.79
C CYS A 118 -13.95 0.58 -5.16
N TRP A 119 -15.02 0.99 -5.84
CA TRP A 119 -15.36 0.61 -7.21
C TRP A 119 -14.25 0.92 -8.21
N LEU A 120 -13.52 2.01 -7.99
CA LEU A 120 -12.44 2.48 -8.84
C LEU A 120 -11.10 1.85 -8.47
N PHE A 121 -10.73 1.88 -7.19
CA PHE A 121 -9.49 1.25 -6.70
C PHE A 121 -9.44 -0.26 -6.98
N ALA A 122 -10.59 -0.94 -6.95
CA ALA A 122 -10.70 -2.37 -7.32
C ALA A 122 -10.44 -2.63 -8.80
N ALA A 123 -10.76 -1.67 -9.66
CA ALA A 123 -10.55 -1.74 -11.10
C ALA A 123 -9.12 -1.35 -11.47
N MET A 124 -8.58 -0.26 -10.90
CA MET A 124 -7.17 0.11 -11.08
C MET A 124 -6.27 -1.02 -10.58
N GLY A 125 -6.48 -1.52 -9.36
CA GLY A 125 -5.70 -2.64 -8.82
C GLY A 125 -5.84 -3.98 -9.57
N ALA A 126 -6.81 -4.12 -10.48
CA ALA A 126 -6.90 -5.24 -11.43
C ALA A 126 -6.14 -4.92 -12.73
N LEU A 127 -6.33 -3.72 -13.27
CA LEU A 127 -5.65 -3.23 -14.48
C LEU A 127 -4.13 -3.18 -14.30
N GLU A 128 -3.64 -2.63 -13.19
CA GLU A 128 -2.23 -2.57 -12.82
C GLU A 128 -1.57 -3.96 -12.86
N ALA A 129 -2.24 -4.96 -12.29
CA ALA A 129 -1.76 -6.33 -12.31
C ALA A 129 -1.86 -6.99 -13.70
N VAL A 130 -2.90 -6.65 -14.49
CA VAL A 130 -2.98 -7.09 -15.89
C VAL A 130 -1.85 -6.48 -16.72
N ILE A 131 -1.47 -5.22 -16.51
CA ILE A 131 -0.31 -4.59 -17.15
C ILE A 131 0.96 -5.39 -16.82
N ASN A 132 1.28 -5.60 -15.54
CA ASN A 132 2.40 -6.45 -15.12
C ASN A 132 2.44 -7.79 -15.86
N ILE A 133 1.30 -8.51 -15.91
CA ILE A 133 1.17 -9.83 -16.54
C ILE A 133 1.38 -9.77 -18.07
N ARG A 134 0.91 -8.72 -18.74
CA ARG A 134 1.01 -8.57 -20.21
C ARG A 134 2.41 -8.12 -20.63
N GLU A 135 3.03 -7.24 -19.85
CA GLU A 135 4.43 -6.83 -20.02
C GLU A 135 5.43 -7.92 -19.60
N GLY A 136 4.99 -8.93 -18.83
CA GLY A 136 5.88 -9.96 -18.30
C GLY A 136 6.82 -9.46 -17.19
N CYS A 137 6.57 -8.26 -16.67
CA CYS A 137 7.35 -7.59 -15.64
C CYS A 137 6.58 -7.52 -14.31
N ASP A 138 7.05 -8.24 -13.31
CA ASP A 138 6.49 -8.30 -11.96
C ASP A 138 6.93 -7.13 -11.05
N ASP A 139 8.12 -6.55 -11.32
CA ASP A 139 8.66 -5.41 -10.58
C ASP A 139 8.30 -4.03 -11.18
N LEU A 140 7.39 -3.96 -12.17
CA LEU A 140 7.02 -2.71 -12.86
C LEU A 140 6.25 -1.71 -11.96
N ASP A 141 5.46 -2.23 -11.01
CA ASP A 141 4.63 -1.47 -10.05
C ASP A 141 3.88 -0.26 -10.66
N PRO A 142 3.06 -0.45 -11.72
CA PRO A 142 2.31 0.62 -12.35
C PRO A 142 1.30 1.20 -11.35
N ASP A 143 1.43 2.50 -11.07
CA ASP A 143 0.54 3.23 -10.16
C ASP A 143 -0.41 4.10 -10.99
N LEU A 144 -1.68 3.69 -11.12
CA LEU A 144 -2.67 4.39 -11.95
C LEU A 144 -3.52 5.37 -11.14
N SER A 145 -3.80 6.53 -11.71
CA SER A 145 -4.53 7.62 -11.04
C SER A 145 -6.02 7.31 -10.89
N GLU A 146 -6.43 7.01 -9.66
CA GLU A 146 -7.85 7.07 -9.29
C GLU A 146 -8.38 8.51 -9.31
N GLN A 147 -7.51 9.51 -9.14
CA GLN A 147 -7.96 10.91 -9.15
C GLN A 147 -8.46 11.34 -10.53
N TYR A 148 -7.76 10.95 -11.59
CA TYR A 148 -8.13 11.28 -12.96
C TYR A 148 -9.57 10.84 -13.27
N VAL A 149 -9.91 9.58 -12.95
CA VAL A 149 -11.27 9.07 -13.18
C VAL A 149 -12.30 9.82 -12.33
N LEU A 150 -12.08 10.00 -11.03
CA LEU A 150 -13.02 10.72 -10.14
C LEU A 150 -13.25 12.17 -10.55
N SER A 151 -12.20 12.84 -11.05
CA SER A 151 -12.25 14.24 -11.44
C SER A 151 -12.81 14.45 -12.84
N CYS A 152 -12.45 13.59 -13.80
CA CYS A 152 -12.68 13.79 -15.23
C CYS A 152 -13.75 12.88 -15.86
N LEU A 153 -14.11 11.77 -15.23
CA LEU A 153 -15.12 10.82 -15.71
C LEU A 153 -16.31 10.73 -14.72
N PRO A 154 -17.04 11.83 -14.46
CA PRO A 154 -18.05 11.88 -13.39
C PRO A 154 -19.24 10.92 -13.61
N GLU A 155 -19.51 10.51 -14.86
CA GLU A 155 -20.54 9.51 -15.17
C GLU A 155 -20.16 8.10 -14.68
N ALA A 156 -18.86 7.82 -14.47
CA ALA A 156 -18.38 6.55 -13.94
C ALA A 156 -18.70 6.37 -12.45
N GLY A 157 -18.87 7.47 -11.70
CA GLY A 157 -19.18 7.46 -10.28
C GLY A 157 -18.56 8.61 -9.49
N SER A 158 -18.60 8.48 -8.17
CA SER A 158 -18.10 9.49 -7.23
C SER A 158 -17.66 8.86 -5.90
N CYS A 159 -17.37 9.68 -4.89
CA CYS A 159 -17.19 9.21 -3.51
C CYS A 159 -18.45 8.60 -2.87
N ASN A 160 -19.61 8.62 -3.53
CA ASN A 160 -20.81 7.96 -3.03
C ASN A 160 -20.96 6.53 -3.58
N GLY A 161 -20.17 6.15 -4.59
CA GLY A 161 -20.25 4.86 -5.28
C GLY A 161 -20.05 4.97 -6.79
N GLY A 162 -19.88 3.82 -7.44
CA GLY A 162 -19.75 3.70 -8.90
C GLY A 162 -21.10 3.70 -9.61
N ASN A 163 -21.09 3.79 -10.94
CA ASN A 163 -22.28 3.63 -11.75
C ASN A 163 -22.83 2.19 -11.67
N ILE A 164 -24.16 2.05 -11.82
CA ILE A 164 -24.89 0.78 -11.80
C ILE A 164 -25.03 0.13 -13.18
N GLU A 165 -25.04 0.93 -14.24
CA GLU A 165 -25.28 0.44 -15.61
C GLU A 165 -24.04 -0.23 -16.20
N HIS A 166 -22.86 0.34 -15.88
CA HIS A 166 -21.55 -0.03 -16.41
C HIS A 166 -20.46 0.23 -15.34
N CYS A 167 -19.41 -0.59 -15.30
CA CYS A 167 -18.21 -0.34 -14.50
C CYS A 167 -17.27 0.68 -15.15
N VAL A 168 -16.23 1.08 -14.43
CA VAL A 168 -15.30 2.14 -14.85
C VAL A 168 -14.65 1.91 -16.21
N TYR A 169 -14.37 0.67 -16.61
CA TYR A 169 -13.70 0.37 -17.88
C TYR A 169 -14.51 0.84 -19.10
N TYR A 170 -15.85 0.85 -18.98
CA TYR A 170 -16.73 1.46 -19.99
C TYR A 170 -16.35 2.92 -20.22
N TYR A 171 -16.31 3.72 -19.15
CA TYR A 171 -16.05 5.16 -19.22
C TYR A 171 -14.61 5.48 -19.62
N ILE A 172 -13.64 4.63 -19.27
CA ILE A 172 -12.24 4.73 -19.68
C ILE A 172 -12.05 4.49 -21.19
N MET A 173 -12.86 3.60 -21.80
CA MET A 173 -12.87 3.36 -23.27
C MET A 173 -13.88 4.22 -24.04
N ASN A 174 -14.79 4.92 -23.38
CA ASN A 174 -15.89 5.60 -24.05
C ASN A 174 -15.40 6.87 -24.77
N SER A 175 -15.42 6.83 -26.11
CA SER A 175 -15.02 7.95 -26.97
C SER A 175 -16.08 9.06 -27.08
N SER A 176 -17.13 9.04 -26.25
CA SER A 176 -18.14 10.10 -26.14
C SER A 176 -17.87 11.05 -24.96
N VAL A 177 -18.85 11.93 -24.68
CA VAL A 177 -18.81 12.93 -23.60
C VAL A 177 -18.92 12.33 -22.19
N GLU A 178 -19.35 11.07 -22.08
CA GLU A 178 -19.41 10.33 -20.80
C GLU A 178 -18.03 9.78 -20.40
N GLY A 179 -17.15 9.59 -21.39
CA GLY A 179 -15.74 9.25 -21.19
C GLY A 179 -14.84 10.48 -21.34
N ASN A 180 -13.60 10.27 -21.78
CA ASN A 180 -12.59 11.33 -21.97
C ASN A 180 -12.30 11.64 -23.45
N PHE A 181 -13.10 11.13 -24.40
CA PHE A 181 -12.83 11.14 -25.85
C PHE A 181 -11.48 10.51 -26.25
N ARG A 182 -10.87 9.74 -25.35
CA ARG A 182 -9.66 8.94 -25.56
C ARG A 182 -9.96 7.52 -25.10
N ASN A 183 -8.93 6.70 -24.99
CA ASN A 183 -9.00 5.37 -24.43
C ASN A 183 -7.88 5.29 -23.41
N GLY A 184 -8.19 5.24 -22.11
CA GLY A 184 -7.19 5.11 -21.06
C GLY A 184 -7.38 6.02 -19.84
N THR A 185 -6.47 5.85 -18.89
CA THR A 185 -6.34 6.63 -17.65
C THR A 185 -4.94 7.22 -17.54
N LEU A 186 -4.66 7.99 -16.50
CA LEU A 186 -3.32 8.53 -16.21
C LEU A 186 -2.58 7.68 -15.17
N THR A 187 -1.27 7.85 -15.09
CA THR A 187 -0.46 7.46 -13.92
C THR A 187 -0.73 8.37 -12.71
N GLU A 188 -0.55 7.84 -11.51
CA GLU A 188 -0.81 8.54 -10.23
C GLU A 188 0.13 9.74 -10.03
N ASP A 189 1.39 9.65 -10.45
CA ASP A 189 2.34 10.78 -10.42
C ASP A 189 1.90 11.95 -11.33
N SER A 190 1.19 11.65 -12.42
CA SER A 190 0.57 12.65 -13.29
C SER A 190 -0.65 13.33 -12.65
N PHE A 191 -1.42 12.64 -11.80
CA PHE A 191 -2.55 13.25 -11.09
C PHE A 191 -2.85 12.56 -9.74
N LEU A 192 -2.20 13.04 -8.69
CA LEU A 192 -2.22 12.44 -7.35
C LEU A 192 -3.61 12.42 -6.69
N TYR A 193 -3.94 11.29 -6.05
CA TYR A 193 -5.14 11.06 -5.26
C TYR A 193 -5.25 11.97 -4.02
N GLN A 194 -6.29 12.81 -4.03
CA GLN A 194 -6.59 13.77 -2.97
C GLN A 194 -8.08 13.76 -2.56
N SER A 195 -8.89 12.91 -3.18
CA SER A 195 -10.33 12.88 -2.98
C SER A 195 -10.74 12.43 -1.58
N SER A 196 -11.83 13.04 -1.11
CA SER A 196 -12.50 12.72 0.14
C SER A 196 -14.01 12.93 -0.03
N PHE A 197 -14.80 12.50 0.95
CA PHE A 197 -16.25 12.73 0.93
C PHE A 197 -16.65 14.21 0.77
N GLU A 198 -15.86 15.13 1.32
CA GLU A 198 -16.16 16.57 1.32
C GLU A 198 -15.60 17.32 0.09
N TYR A 199 -14.67 16.70 -0.65
CA TYR A 199 -13.94 17.36 -1.73
C TYR A 199 -13.37 16.36 -2.75
N ILE A 200 -13.68 16.58 -4.03
CA ILE A 200 -13.05 15.94 -5.18
C ILE A 200 -12.37 17.06 -5.98
N PRO A 201 -11.05 17.01 -6.22
CA PRO A 201 -10.35 17.94 -7.11
C PRO A 201 -11.02 18.05 -8.50
N PRO A 202 -11.09 19.24 -9.12
CA PRO A 202 -11.65 19.38 -10.45
C PRO A 202 -10.73 18.83 -11.55
N CYS A 203 -11.31 18.37 -12.67
CA CYS A 203 -10.55 17.90 -13.85
C CYS A 203 -9.61 18.94 -14.48
N SER A 204 -9.71 20.22 -14.08
CA SER A 204 -8.77 21.27 -14.50
C SER A 204 -7.35 21.08 -13.98
N ASP A 205 -7.19 20.29 -12.91
CA ASP A 205 -5.94 20.26 -12.14
C ASP A 205 -4.94 19.21 -12.68
N LYS A 206 -5.37 18.37 -13.63
CA LYS A 206 -4.49 17.46 -14.37
C LYS A 206 -3.49 18.23 -15.27
N PRO A 207 -2.37 17.61 -15.68
CA PRO A 207 -1.40 18.23 -16.58
C PRO A 207 -2.01 18.73 -17.89
N GLN A 208 -1.47 19.81 -18.45
CA GLN A 208 -1.96 20.35 -19.72
C GLN A 208 -1.72 19.40 -20.90
N ASN A 209 -0.61 18.65 -20.86
CA ASN A 209 -0.22 17.62 -21.81
C ASN A 209 -0.62 16.20 -21.37
N TRP A 210 -1.66 16.05 -20.54
CA TRP A 210 -2.12 14.74 -20.02
C TRP A 210 -2.30 13.63 -21.08
N GLU A 211 -2.58 13.98 -22.35
CA GLU A 211 -2.70 13.02 -23.45
C GLU A 211 -1.38 12.27 -23.75
N GLU A 212 -0.23 12.82 -23.33
CA GLU A 212 1.10 12.19 -23.47
C GLU A 212 1.38 11.15 -22.37
N PHE A 213 0.59 11.12 -21.29
CA PHE A 213 0.75 10.23 -20.13
C PHE A 213 -0.45 9.25 -20.00
N LEU A 214 -1.15 9.01 -21.10
CA LEU A 214 -2.36 8.20 -21.13
C LEU A 214 -2.01 6.72 -21.29
N VAL A 215 -2.28 5.91 -20.26
CA VAL A 215 -2.21 4.45 -20.30
C VAL A 215 -3.54 3.91 -20.85
N PRO A 216 -3.58 3.38 -22.09
CA PRO A 216 -4.80 2.87 -22.70
C PRO A 216 -5.20 1.49 -22.15
N ILE A 217 -6.45 1.07 -22.39
CA ILE A 217 -6.88 -0.32 -22.20
C ILE A 217 -7.35 -0.91 -23.53
N SER A 218 -7.01 -2.15 -23.83
CA SER A 218 -7.27 -2.72 -25.17
C SER A 218 -8.68 -3.28 -25.29
N ASN A 219 -9.23 -3.80 -24.18
CA ASN A 219 -10.59 -4.35 -24.13
C ASN A 219 -11.07 -4.45 -22.67
N TYR A 220 -12.37 -4.67 -22.46
CA TYR A 220 -12.92 -5.11 -21.17
C TYR A 220 -14.18 -5.94 -21.39
N TRP A 221 -14.64 -6.57 -20.33
CA TRP A 221 -15.98 -7.14 -20.26
C TRP A 221 -16.47 -7.12 -18.82
N GLU A 222 -17.78 -7.04 -18.68
CA GLU A 222 -18.48 -7.03 -17.42
C GLU A 222 -19.76 -7.85 -17.54
N ASN A 223 -20.21 -8.43 -16.42
CA ASN A 223 -21.55 -8.98 -16.34
C ASN A 223 -22.05 -9.09 -14.90
N TRP A 224 -23.37 -9.00 -14.78
CA TRP A 224 -24.08 -9.48 -13.60
C TRP A 224 -24.25 -10.99 -13.70
N THR A 225 -23.98 -11.71 -12.60
CA THR A 225 -24.04 -13.17 -12.55
C THR A 225 -25.20 -13.64 -11.69
N ASN A 226 -25.64 -14.88 -11.93
CA ASN A 226 -26.56 -15.55 -11.04
C ASN A 226 -25.77 -16.24 -9.93
N LEU A 227 -25.84 -15.71 -8.70
CA LEU A 227 -25.24 -16.33 -7.51
C LEU A 227 -25.71 -17.78 -7.23
N ASN A 228 -26.83 -18.22 -7.84
CA ASN A 228 -27.33 -19.59 -7.73
C ASN A 228 -26.89 -20.50 -8.90
N ASP A 229 -26.02 -20.02 -9.80
CA ASP A 229 -25.44 -20.86 -10.85
C ASP A 229 -24.34 -21.75 -10.23
N PRO A 230 -24.50 -23.08 -10.20
CA PRO A 230 -23.48 -23.98 -9.63
C PRO A 230 -22.14 -23.93 -10.38
N SER A 231 -22.11 -23.32 -11.58
CA SER A 231 -20.93 -23.16 -12.41
C SER A 231 -20.17 -21.85 -12.12
N LEU A 232 -20.70 -20.95 -11.28
CA LEU A 232 -20.14 -19.60 -11.06
C LEU A 232 -18.68 -19.62 -10.60
N ASN A 233 -18.35 -20.51 -9.66
CA ASN A 233 -16.98 -20.63 -9.16
C ASN A 233 -16.01 -21.11 -10.27
N ASP A 234 -16.42 -22.07 -11.12
CA ASP A 234 -15.61 -22.53 -12.26
C ASP A 234 -15.46 -21.45 -13.35
N ILE A 235 -16.49 -20.63 -13.56
CA ILE A 235 -16.45 -19.44 -14.44
C ILE A 235 -15.41 -18.43 -13.94
N ILE A 236 -15.45 -18.06 -12.65
CA ILE A 236 -14.53 -17.09 -12.05
C ILE A 236 -13.09 -17.61 -12.09
N LYS A 237 -12.85 -18.89 -11.76
CA LYS A 237 -11.53 -19.52 -11.90
C LYS A 237 -11.02 -19.52 -13.34
N SER A 238 -11.89 -19.85 -14.30
CA SER A 238 -11.56 -19.84 -15.74
C SER A 238 -11.16 -18.44 -16.21
N LEU A 239 -11.88 -17.40 -15.77
CA LEU A 239 -11.56 -16.00 -16.05
C LEU A 239 -10.23 -15.56 -15.41
N LEU A 240 -9.98 -15.93 -14.15
CA LEU A 240 -8.73 -15.58 -13.45
C LEU A 240 -7.47 -16.10 -14.18
N ILE A 241 -7.54 -17.30 -14.75
CA ILE A 241 -6.45 -17.87 -15.56
C ILE A 241 -6.35 -17.17 -16.92
N GLN A 242 -7.48 -17.00 -17.61
CA GLN A 242 -7.51 -16.56 -19.01
C GLN A 242 -7.32 -15.05 -19.20
N LYS A 243 -7.67 -14.24 -18.19
CA LYS A 243 -7.68 -12.77 -18.26
C LYS A 243 -6.80 -12.08 -17.24
N GLY A 244 -6.58 -12.67 -16.07
CA GLY A 244 -5.87 -12.03 -14.97
C GLY A 244 -6.81 -11.73 -13.80
N PRO A 245 -6.37 -10.90 -12.84
CA PRO A 245 -7.20 -10.46 -11.71
C PRO A 245 -8.52 -9.82 -12.16
N LEU A 246 -9.58 -10.04 -11.38
CA LEU A 246 -10.93 -9.62 -11.74
C LEU A 246 -11.44 -8.55 -10.77
N MET A 247 -11.99 -7.46 -11.30
CA MET A 247 -12.80 -6.54 -10.52
C MET A 247 -14.10 -7.26 -10.12
N ALA A 248 -14.47 -7.21 -8.84
CA ALA A 248 -15.74 -7.72 -8.37
C ALA A 248 -16.32 -6.85 -7.24
N TYR A 249 -17.59 -7.07 -6.94
CA TYR A 249 -18.25 -6.48 -5.78
C TYR A 249 -18.75 -7.56 -4.82
N PHE A 250 -18.90 -7.17 -3.56
CA PHE A 250 -19.53 -7.98 -2.51
C PHE A 250 -20.21 -7.08 -1.46
N TRP A 251 -20.81 -7.69 -0.46
CA TRP A 251 -21.36 -7.02 0.71
C TRP A 251 -20.35 -7.02 1.86
N ALA A 252 -19.62 -5.91 2.02
CA ALA A 252 -18.81 -5.66 3.21
C ALA A 252 -19.73 -5.34 4.40
N SER A 253 -19.98 -6.35 5.23
CA SER A 253 -20.67 -6.19 6.51
C SER A 253 -19.75 -5.56 7.58
N GLU A 254 -20.33 -4.94 8.62
CA GLU A 254 -19.57 -4.45 9.78
C GLU A 254 -18.70 -5.55 10.40
N ARG A 255 -19.18 -6.80 10.39
CA ARG A 255 -18.46 -7.96 10.90
C ARG A 255 -17.23 -8.30 10.05
N PHE A 256 -17.37 -8.25 8.72
CA PHE A 256 -16.27 -8.39 7.77
C PHE A 256 -15.21 -7.30 7.95
N ILE A 257 -15.61 -6.03 8.00
CA ILE A 257 -14.71 -4.88 8.18
C ILE A 257 -13.86 -5.06 9.45
N ARG A 258 -14.54 -5.36 10.58
CA ARG A 258 -13.90 -5.61 11.88
C ARG A 258 -12.97 -6.84 11.85
N TRP A 259 -13.34 -7.92 11.16
CA TRP A 259 -12.52 -9.13 11.08
C TRP A 259 -11.15 -8.84 10.44
N GLY A 260 -11.12 -8.13 9.30
CA GLY A 260 -9.86 -7.80 8.63
C GLY A 260 -9.02 -6.74 9.37
N THR A 261 -9.61 -5.99 10.29
CA THR A 261 -8.84 -5.16 11.24
C THR A 261 -7.92 -6.03 12.12
N PHE A 262 -8.39 -7.20 12.58
CA PHE A 262 -7.66 -8.06 13.50
C PHE A 262 -6.89 -9.21 12.83
N VAL A 263 -7.34 -9.71 11.67
CA VAL A 263 -6.72 -10.87 11.02
C VAL A 263 -5.62 -10.46 10.05
N LYS A 264 -4.37 -10.80 10.40
CA LYS A 264 -3.13 -10.41 9.71
C LYS A 264 -2.36 -11.59 9.10
N SER A 265 -3.04 -12.65 8.66
CA SER A 265 -2.38 -13.86 8.14
C SER A 265 -3.01 -14.38 6.84
N PRO A 266 -2.20 -14.71 5.82
CA PRO A 266 -2.68 -15.34 4.59
C PRO A 266 -3.20 -16.77 4.78
N SER A 267 -3.00 -17.36 5.97
CA SER A 267 -3.52 -18.70 6.34
C SER A 267 -4.95 -18.66 6.91
N LYS A 268 -5.59 -17.49 6.94
CA LYS A 268 -6.92 -17.26 7.53
C LYS A 268 -7.87 -16.70 6.49
N TYR A 269 -9.13 -17.08 6.60
CA TYR A 269 -10.24 -16.65 5.76
C TYR A 269 -11.41 -16.14 6.61
N TYR A 270 -12.25 -15.29 6.02
CA TYR A 270 -13.55 -14.93 6.58
C TYR A 270 -14.51 -16.09 6.26
N PRO A 271 -15.01 -16.83 7.27
CA PRO A 271 -15.88 -17.98 7.03
C PRO A 271 -17.32 -17.53 6.78
N ASP A 272 -18.11 -18.39 6.13
CA ASP A 272 -19.54 -18.12 5.99
C ASP A 272 -20.27 -18.38 7.32
N TYR A 273 -20.62 -17.28 8.00
CA TYR A 273 -21.43 -17.33 9.21
C TYR A 273 -22.93 -17.56 8.93
N ASN A 274 -23.32 -17.84 7.68
CA ASN A 274 -24.70 -17.89 7.21
C ASN A 274 -25.43 -16.57 7.54
N GLU A 275 -24.72 -15.45 7.35
CA GLU A 275 -25.28 -14.11 7.56
C GLU A 275 -26.39 -13.88 6.54
N GLN A 276 -27.54 -13.35 6.99
CA GLN A 276 -28.63 -12.99 6.09
C GLN A 276 -28.19 -11.79 5.23
N CYS A 277 -27.56 -12.10 4.09
CA CYS A 277 -27.04 -11.11 3.17
C CYS A 277 -28.20 -10.25 2.64
N PRO A 278 -28.04 -8.92 2.58
CA PRO A 278 -29.05 -8.05 2.02
C PRO A 278 -29.11 -8.24 0.49
N TYR A 279 -30.19 -7.77 -0.13
CA TYR A 279 -30.36 -7.82 -1.57
C TYR A 279 -29.61 -6.67 -2.29
N TYR A 280 -28.37 -6.42 -1.86
CA TYR A 280 -27.45 -5.43 -2.43
C TYR A 280 -25.99 -5.81 -2.15
N ILE A 281 -25.09 -5.11 -2.83
CA ILE A 281 -23.63 -5.10 -2.63
C ILE A 281 -23.19 -3.65 -2.37
N ASN A 282 -22.10 -3.44 -1.64
CA ASN A 282 -21.68 -2.11 -1.20
C ASN A 282 -20.17 -1.85 -1.28
N HIS A 283 -19.34 -2.84 -1.62
CA HIS A 283 -17.89 -2.67 -1.64
C HIS A 283 -17.25 -3.36 -2.83
N GLY A 284 -16.30 -2.66 -3.48
CA GLY A 284 -15.52 -3.16 -4.61
C GLY A 284 -14.19 -3.73 -4.15
N MET A 285 -13.72 -4.79 -4.82
CA MET A 285 -12.45 -5.45 -4.54
C MET A 285 -11.92 -6.18 -5.78
N THR A 286 -10.68 -6.67 -5.73
CA THR A 286 -10.09 -7.46 -6.81
C THR A 286 -9.94 -8.92 -6.38
N ILE A 287 -10.49 -9.86 -7.14
CA ILE A 287 -10.21 -11.29 -6.98
C ILE A 287 -8.86 -11.59 -7.66
N VAL A 288 -7.93 -12.20 -6.94
CA VAL A 288 -6.54 -12.46 -7.41
C VAL A 288 -6.17 -13.94 -7.42
N GLY A 289 -7.05 -14.81 -6.94
CA GLY A 289 -6.80 -16.25 -6.82
C GLY A 289 -7.86 -16.98 -6.02
N TRP A 290 -7.62 -18.27 -5.77
CA TRP A 290 -8.49 -19.13 -4.96
C TRP A 290 -7.70 -20.29 -4.34
N LYS A 291 -8.34 -20.96 -3.39
CA LYS A 291 -7.92 -22.26 -2.88
C LYS A 291 -9.13 -23.14 -2.60
N ASP A 292 -9.19 -24.27 -3.29
CA ASP A 292 -10.09 -25.38 -2.99
C ASP A 292 -9.53 -26.17 -1.80
N ASP A 293 -10.31 -26.23 -0.72
CA ASP A 293 -9.94 -26.87 0.53
C ASP A 293 -11.19 -27.51 1.15
N PRO A 294 -11.38 -28.83 1.03
CA PRO A 294 -12.56 -29.53 1.58
C PRO A 294 -12.68 -29.48 3.11
N SER A 295 -11.71 -28.89 3.84
CA SER A 295 -11.82 -28.60 5.27
C SER A 295 -12.41 -27.23 5.59
N VAL A 296 -12.54 -26.37 4.57
CA VAL A 296 -13.20 -25.06 4.62
C VAL A 296 -14.68 -25.22 4.25
N GLY A 297 -15.55 -24.37 4.81
CA GLY A 297 -16.95 -24.34 4.40
C GLY A 297 -17.09 -23.97 2.91
N ASN A 298 -18.19 -24.39 2.29
CA ASN A 298 -18.45 -24.25 0.85
C ASN A 298 -17.32 -24.78 -0.09
N GLY A 299 -16.35 -25.53 0.44
CA GLY A 299 -15.30 -26.22 -0.31
C GLY A 299 -14.02 -25.41 -0.60
N GLY A 300 -13.89 -24.17 -0.12
CA GLY A 300 -12.70 -23.36 -0.36
C GLY A 300 -12.91 -21.86 -0.13
N TYR A 301 -11.94 -21.06 -0.58
CA TYR A 301 -11.98 -19.60 -0.46
C TYR A 301 -11.34 -18.87 -1.65
N TRP A 302 -11.84 -17.67 -1.92
CA TRP A 302 -11.23 -16.68 -2.81
C TRP A 302 -10.08 -15.95 -2.12
N ILE A 303 -9.08 -15.55 -2.90
CA ILE A 303 -7.96 -14.69 -2.48
C ILE A 303 -8.20 -13.31 -3.11
N CYS A 304 -8.10 -12.26 -2.30
CA CYS A 304 -8.71 -10.97 -2.61
C CYS A 304 -7.82 -9.77 -2.22
N LYS A 305 -7.65 -8.79 -3.11
CA LYS A 305 -7.04 -7.47 -2.81
C LYS A 305 -8.13 -6.49 -2.39
N ASN A 306 -7.91 -5.74 -1.31
CA ASN A 306 -8.82 -4.69 -0.82
C ASN A 306 -8.20 -3.29 -0.96
N THR A 307 -9.02 -2.27 -0.77
CA THR A 307 -8.76 -0.86 -1.10
C THR A 307 -8.66 0.03 0.14
N TRP A 308 -8.40 -0.58 1.31
CA TRP A 308 -8.33 0.05 2.65
C TRP A 308 -6.90 0.14 3.21
N GLY A 309 -5.90 0.09 2.32
CA GLY A 309 -4.48 0.16 2.65
C GLY A 309 -3.89 -1.14 3.22
N PRO A 310 -2.54 -1.22 3.30
CA PRO A 310 -1.84 -2.45 3.67
C PRO A 310 -2.06 -2.88 5.13
N ASN A 311 -2.53 -1.94 5.98
CA ASN A 311 -2.80 -2.17 7.39
C ASN A 311 -4.14 -2.87 7.67
N TRP A 312 -5.02 -3.03 6.68
CA TRP A 312 -6.22 -3.88 6.78
C TRP A 312 -5.91 -5.27 6.16
N GLY A 313 -6.54 -6.34 6.67
CA GLY A 313 -6.22 -7.71 6.23
C GLY A 313 -4.74 -8.06 6.44
N TYR A 314 -4.18 -8.94 5.61
CA TYR A 314 -2.73 -9.17 5.50
C TYR A 314 -2.18 -8.39 4.31
N ASN A 315 -1.38 -7.34 4.58
CA ASN A 315 -0.85 -6.43 3.54
C ASN A 315 -1.94 -5.83 2.62
N GLY A 316 -3.17 -5.64 3.11
CA GLY A 316 -4.31 -5.18 2.32
C GLY A 316 -5.11 -6.29 1.60
N PHE A 317 -4.65 -7.53 1.67
CA PHE A 317 -5.33 -8.70 1.11
C PHE A 317 -6.15 -9.45 2.17
N PHE A 318 -7.11 -10.24 1.70
CA PHE A 318 -7.93 -11.13 2.51
C PHE A 318 -8.28 -12.41 1.76
N ASN A 319 -8.72 -13.42 2.52
CA ASN A 319 -9.38 -14.59 1.95
C ASN A 319 -10.86 -14.60 2.38
N LEU A 320 -11.77 -14.96 1.49
CA LEU A 320 -13.21 -15.06 1.74
C LEU A 320 -13.73 -16.42 1.31
N GLU A 321 -14.43 -17.13 2.20
CA GLU A 321 -15.07 -18.42 1.90
C GLU A 321 -15.96 -18.33 0.66
N TYR A 322 -16.02 -19.41 -0.14
CA TYR A 322 -16.89 -19.47 -1.30
C TYR A 322 -18.36 -19.23 -0.93
N ASP A 323 -19.13 -18.73 -1.91
CA ASP A 323 -20.57 -18.46 -1.82
C ASP A 323 -21.00 -17.47 -0.72
N CYS A 324 -20.04 -16.75 -0.11
CA CYS A 324 -20.26 -15.82 1.01
C CYS A 324 -20.39 -14.34 0.57
N LEU A 325 -21.11 -13.54 1.36
CA LEU A 325 -21.25 -12.08 1.23
C LEU A 325 -21.68 -11.56 -0.17
N ASN A 326 -22.45 -12.33 -0.94
CA ASN A 326 -22.84 -11.99 -2.32
C ASN A 326 -21.64 -11.77 -3.28
N LEU A 327 -20.42 -12.26 -2.97
CA LEU A 327 -19.29 -12.12 -3.89
C LEU A 327 -19.58 -12.81 -5.22
N GLY A 328 -19.17 -12.18 -6.31
CA GLY A 328 -19.33 -12.71 -7.67
C GLY A 328 -20.62 -12.27 -8.35
N ALA A 329 -21.57 -11.64 -7.63
CA ALA A 329 -22.81 -11.09 -8.20
C ALA A 329 -22.54 -10.15 -9.40
N PHE A 330 -21.41 -9.44 -9.35
CA PHE A 330 -20.82 -8.72 -10.47
C PHE A 330 -19.35 -9.11 -10.60
N ILE A 331 -18.91 -9.31 -11.84
CA ILE A 331 -17.51 -9.50 -12.20
C ILE A 331 -17.18 -8.73 -13.48
N ALA A 332 -15.98 -8.17 -13.55
CA ALA A 332 -15.42 -7.57 -14.75
C ALA A 332 -13.93 -7.90 -14.90
N TRP A 333 -13.49 -8.05 -16.15
CA TRP A 333 -12.08 -8.10 -16.53
C TRP A 333 -11.75 -6.97 -17.48
N VAL A 334 -10.48 -6.59 -17.47
CA VAL A 334 -9.86 -5.65 -18.41
C VAL A 334 -8.71 -6.35 -19.11
N ASP A 335 -8.39 -5.90 -20.31
CA ASP A 335 -7.24 -6.33 -21.08
C ASP A 335 -6.43 -5.10 -21.49
N TYR A 336 -5.13 -5.30 -21.65
CA TYR A 336 -4.16 -4.28 -22.01
C TYR A 336 -3.25 -4.85 -23.12
N ASP A 337 -2.72 -3.98 -23.96
CA ASP A 337 -1.89 -4.33 -25.11
C ASP A 337 -0.48 -3.77 -24.87
N PRO A 338 0.58 -4.60 -24.70
CA PRO A 338 1.92 -4.10 -24.41
C PRO A 338 2.52 -3.30 -25.57
N ASP A 339 2.00 -3.43 -26.80
CA ASP A 339 2.43 -2.58 -27.93
C ASP A 339 1.84 -1.14 -27.87
N SER A 340 1.06 -0.80 -26.82
CA SER A 340 0.24 0.43 -26.78
C SER A 340 0.71 1.54 -25.82
N TYR A 341 1.70 1.26 -24.96
CA TYR A 341 2.35 2.22 -24.06
C TYR A 341 3.84 1.85 -23.93
N ASP A 342 4.67 2.79 -23.50
CA ASP A 342 6.13 2.62 -23.36
C ASP A 342 6.48 2.97 -21.92
N TRP A 343 6.56 1.98 -21.04
CA TRP A 343 6.81 2.20 -19.61
C TRP A 343 8.27 2.57 -19.33
N PRO A 344 8.55 3.44 -18.34
CA PRO A 344 9.90 3.67 -17.89
C PRO A 344 10.56 2.37 -17.38
N PRO A 345 11.87 2.17 -17.62
CA PRO A 345 12.58 0.94 -17.26
C PRO A 345 12.61 0.74 -15.75
N VAL A 346 12.62 -0.50 -15.27
CA VAL A 346 12.72 -0.82 -13.84
C VAL A 346 14.19 -0.91 -13.43
N ALA A 347 14.64 0.05 -12.61
CA ALA A 347 15.99 0.05 -12.05
C ALA A 347 16.10 -0.94 -10.88
N ASN A 348 16.99 -1.93 -10.98
CA ASN A 348 17.32 -2.85 -9.89
C ASN A 348 18.79 -2.72 -9.53
N ALA A 349 19.09 -1.92 -8.50
CA ALA A 349 20.44 -1.66 -7.99
C ALA A 349 20.99 -2.80 -7.11
N GLY A 350 20.17 -3.80 -6.78
CA GLY A 350 20.53 -4.90 -5.89
C GLY A 350 20.87 -4.45 -4.46
N GLY A 351 21.73 -5.22 -3.79
CA GLY A 351 22.13 -4.98 -2.40
C GLY A 351 21.07 -5.36 -1.36
N PHE A 352 21.17 -4.91 -0.11
CA PHE A 352 22.23 -4.07 0.48
C PHE A 352 23.63 -4.68 0.33
N TYR A 353 24.63 -3.82 0.17
CA TYR A 353 26.03 -4.22 -0.01
C TYR A 353 26.86 -4.02 1.27
N TYR A 354 27.99 -4.72 1.35
CA TYR A 354 28.98 -4.57 2.41
C TYR A 354 30.40 -4.67 1.83
N GLY A 355 31.34 -3.91 2.37
CA GLY A 355 32.75 -3.92 1.97
C GLY A 355 33.68 -3.35 3.04
N LYS A 356 34.97 -3.24 2.72
CA LYS A 356 35.97 -2.60 3.58
C LYS A 356 36.66 -1.43 2.87
N ILE A 357 37.31 -0.55 3.64
CA ILE A 357 38.22 0.46 3.11
C ILE A 357 39.27 -0.23 2.24
N GLY A 358 39.45 0.26 1.01
CA GLY A 358 40.46 -0.27 0.09
C GLY A 358 40.14 -1.63 -0.53
N GLU A 359 39.03 -2.29 -0.17
CA GLU A 359 38.55 -3.50 -0.85
C GLU A 359 37.59 -3.15 -2.00
N GLU A 360 37.64 -3.96 -3.04
CA GLU A 360 36.78 -3.85 -4.21
C GLU A 360 35.40 -4.46 -3.93
N VAL A 361 34.35 -3.67 -4.13
CA VAL A 361 32.96 -4.10 -4.00
C VAL A 361 32.32 -4.12 -5.37
N ASN A 362 31.71 -5.26 -5.73
CA ASN A 362 30.99 -5.43 -6.98
C ASN A 362 29.52 -5.05 -6.79
N PHE A 363 29.04 -4.17 -7.66
CA PHE A 363 27.66 -3.74 -7.77
C PHE A 363 27.05 -4.35 -9.02
N ASP A 364 25.90 -4.99 -8.87
CA ASP A 364 25.23 -5.73 -9.93
C ASP A 364 23.82 -5.17 -10.14
N GLY A 365 23.65 -4.53 -11.30
CA GLY A 365 22.41 -3.94 -11.78
C GLY A 365 21.78 -4.73 -12.92
N SER A 366 22.33 -5.89 -13.28
CA SER A 366 21.91 -6.70 -14.44
C SER A 366 20.50 -7.29 -14.35
N LYS A 367 19.86 -7.15 -13.18
CA LYS A 367 18.44 -7.45 -12.96
C LYS A 367 17.49 -6.29 -13.29
N SER A 368 18.02 -5.13 -13.67
CA SER A 368 17.19 -4.04 -14.20
C SER A 368 16.58 -4.51 -15.52
N VAL A 369 15.33 -4.13 -15.78
CA VAL A 369 14.58 -4.56 -16.96
C VAL A 369 13.91 -3.37 -17.65
N ASP A 370 13.66 -3.53 -18.94
CA ASP A 370 12.88 -2.65 -19.79
C ASP A 370 11.79 -3.56 -20.35
N PRO A 371 10.51 -3.43 -19.94
CA PRO A 371 9.50 -4.45 -20.23
C PRO A 371 9.31 -4.71 -21.73
N GLU A 372 9.32 -3.65 -22.52
CA GLU A 372 9.05 -3.59 -23.95
C GLU A 372 10.33 -3.77 -24.81
N GLY A 373 11.51 -3.70 -24.19
CA GLY A 373 12.72 -3.33 -24.91
C GLY A 373 14.06 -3.76 -24.30
N ALA A 374 15.00 -2.82 -24.28
CA ALA A 374 16.36 -3.04 -23.82
C ALA A 374 16.96 -1.75 -23.25
N ILE A 375 17.46 -1.85 -22.01
CA ILE A 375 18.20 -0.79 -21.33
C ILE A 375 19.42 -0.37 -22.17
N SER A 376 19.43 0.89 -22.61
CA SER A 376 20.51 1.50 -23.39
C SER A 376 21.71 1.91 -22.54
N SER A 377 21.50 2.27 -21.26
CA SER A 377 22.58 2.66 -20.36
C SER A 377 22.32 2.40 -18.87
N TYR A 378 23.41 2.23 -18.12
CA TYR A 378 23.44 2.01 -16.68
C TYR A 378 24.45 2.99 -16.09
N THR A 379 24.01 3.90 -15.22
CA THR A 379 24.85 4.90 -14.54
C THR A 379 24.78 4.72 -13.03
N TRP A 380 25.91 4.42 -12.40
CA TRP A 380 26.06 4.32 -10.96
C TRP A 380 26.62 5.61 -10.37
N ASN A 381 26.11 6.02 -9.22
CA ASN A 381 26.73 7.00 -8.33
C ASN A 381 26.88 6.35 -6.95
N PHE A 382 28.10 6.32 -6.42
CA PHE A 382 28.46 5.58 -5.23
C PHE A 382 28.28 6.35 -3.91
N GLY A 383 27.79 7.60 -3.96
CA GLY A 383 27.53 8.43 -2.79
C GLY A 383 28.75 9.17 -2.24
N ASP A 384 29.91 9.03 -2.89
CA ASP A 384 31.18 9.68 -2.55
C ASP A 384 31.70 10.63 -3.67
N ASN A 385 30.82 10.98 -4.61
CA ASN A 385 31.06 11.73 -5.86
C ASN A 385 31.78 10.95 -6.96
N ILE A 386 31.97 9.63 -6.82
CA ILE A 386 32.47 8.76 -7.88
C ILE A 386 31.28 8.10 -8.60
N THR A 387 31.40 7.99 -9.92
CA THR A 387 30.41 7.35 -10.80
C THR A 387 31.07 6.31 -11.69
N ALA A 388 30.29 5.30 -12.09
CA ALA A 388 30.70 4.28 -13.06
C ALA A 388 29.55 3.97 -14.02
N ASN A 389 29.86 3.40 -15.18
CA ASN A 389 28.87 3.00 -16.18
C ASN A 389 28.98 1.51 -16.49
N GLY A 390 27.84 0.85 -16.61
CA GLY A 390 27.74 -0.58 -16.94
C GLY A 390 26.77 -1.35 -16.04
N PRO A 391 26.24 -2.49 -16.50
CA PRO A 391 25.30 -3.31 -15.71
C PRO A 391 25.96 -3.95 -14.50
N ILE A 392 27.25 -4.25 -14.56
CA ILE A 392 28.07 -4.70 -13.44
C ILE A 392 29.30 -3.81 -13.39
N VAL A 393 29.56 -3.23 -12.21
CA VAL A 393 30.69 -2.32 -11.97
C VAL A 393 31.34 -2.66 -10.63
N SER A 394 32.57 -2.22 -10.43
CA SER A 394 33.25 -2.31 -9.15
C SER A 394 33.69 -0.94 -8.65
N HIS A 395 33.74 -0.78 -7.32
CA HIS A 395 34.18 0.46 -6.66
C HIS A 395 34.92 0.16 -5.36
N VAL A 396 35.80 1.08 -4.96
CA VAL A 396 36.64 1.01 -3.77
C VAL A 396 36.46 2.28 -2.95
N TYR A 397 35.97 2.12 -1.71
CA TYR A 397 35.76 3.25 -0.81
C TYR A 397 37.04 3.54 0.00
N ALA A 398 37.38 4.83 0.09
CA ALA A 398 38.59 5.30 0.79
C ALA A 398 38.37 5.59 2.28
N GLN A 399 37.14 5.58 2.76
CA GLN A 399 36.75 5.85 4.15
C GLN A 399 35.63 4.89 4.57
N HIS A 400 35.52 4.63 5.88
CA HIS A 400 34.41 3.86 6.44
C HIS A 400 33.15 4.73 6.46
N GLY A 401 31.97 4.11 6.41
CA GLY A 401 30.71 4.83 6.42
C GLY A 401 29.54 4.04 5.87
N VAL A 402 28.41 4.73 5.72
CA VAL A 402 27.24 4.23 5.01
C VAL A 402 26.97 5.16 3.84
N TYR A 403 27.05 4.66 2.62
CA TYR A 403 26.94 5.46 1.40
C TYR A 403 25.63 5.15 0.66
N PRO A 404 24.93 6.18 0.15
CA PRO A 404 23.82 5.99 -0.77
C PRO A 404 24.33 5.73 -2.18
N VAL A 405 24.02 4.54 -2.69
CA VAL A 405 24.39 4.11 -4.04
C VAL A 405 23.15 4.15 -4.92
N SER A 406 23.16 4.99 -5.95
CA SER A 406 22.05 5.07 -6.91
C SER A 406 22.45 4.46 -8.25
N LEU A 407 21.60 3.57 -8.77
CA LEU A 407 21.63 3.13 -10.16
C LEU A 407 20.53 3.87 -10.92
N THR A 408 20.91 4.66 -11.92
CA THR A 408 20.02 5.19 -12.95
C THR A 408 20.14 4.32 -14.19
N VAL A 409 19.02 3.79 -14.69
CA VAL A 409 18.96 3.10 -15.98
C VAL A 409 18.22 3.96 -17.00
N THR A 410 18.49 3.75 -18.28
CA THR A 410 17.82 4.43 -19.40
C THR A 410 17.42 3.40 -20.44
N ASP A 411 16.18 3.46 -20.92
CA ASP A 411 15.65 2.57 -21.97
C ASP A 411 16.14 2.99 -23.38
N SER A 412 15.53 2.42 -24.42
CA SER A 412 15.83 2.79 -25.82
C SER A 412 15.14 4.07 -26.31
N SER A 413 14.07 4.51 -25.65
CA SER A 413 13.28 5.73 -25.93
C SER A 413 13.84 6.99 -25.26
N GLY A 414 14.70 6.83 -24.25
CA GLY A 414 15.31 7.88 -23.43
C GLY A 414 14.67 8.08 -22.05
N GLN A 415 13.69 7.27 -21.63
CA GLN A 415 13.11 7.37 -20.29
C GLN A 415 14.08 6.83 -19.24
N GLN A 416 13.96 7.30 -17.99
CA GLN A 416 14.92 7.02 -16.93
C GLN A 416 14.27 6.74 -15.59
N THR A 417 14.75 5.69 -14.94
CA THR A 417 14.38 5.35 -13.55
C THR A 417 15.63 5.23 -12.71
N THR A 418 15.55 5.63 -11.44
CA THR A 418 16.66 5.55 -10.49
C THR A 418 16.25 4.80 -9.24
N GLN A 419 16.95 3.72 -8.91
CA GLN A 419 16.81 3.04 -7.62
C GLN A 419 18.00 3.37 -6.72
N ILE A 420 17.72 3.60 -5.44
CA ILE A 420 18.73 3.83 -4.40
C ILE A 420 18.83 2.59 -3.51
N THR A 421 20.03 2.02 -3.44
CA THR A 421 20.46 1.01 -2.49
C THR A 421 21.61 1.55 -1.65
N LEU A 422 22.07 0.82 -0.64
CA LEU A 422 23.00 1.35 0.37
C LEU A 422 24.12 0.34 0.64
N ILE A 423 25.31 0.86 0.94
CA ILE A 423 26.48 0.05 1.33
C ILE A 423 27.01 0.46 2.71
N GLY A 424 27.39 -0.52 3.53
CA GLY A 424 28.25 -0.33 4.70
C GLY A 424 29.72 -0.63 4.38
N VAL A 425 30.61 0.31 4.69
CA VAL A 425 32.07 0.21 4.51
C VAL A 425 32.77 0.35 5.87
N ASP A 426 33.76 -0.49 6.12
CA ASP A 426 34.44 -0.60 7.43
C ASP A 426 35.98 -0.72 7.32
N GLU A 427 36.73 -0.41 8.38
CA GLU A 427 38.20 -0.28 8.31
C GLU A 427 38.97 -1.60 8.26
N ASP A 428 38.37 -2.67 8.77
CA ASP A 428 38.90 -4.03 8.83
C ASP A 428 37.70 -5.00 8.72
N PRO A 429 37.84 -6.34 8.66
CA PRO A 429 36.68 -7.17 8.94
C PRO A 429 36.32 -6.90 10.38
N LEU A 430 35.20 -6.20 10.62
CA LEU A 430 34.65 -6.00 11.96
C LEU A 430 34.70 -7.35 12.68
N SER A 431 35.67 -7.48 13.59
CA SER A 431 35.42 -8.13 14.86
C SER A 431 34.40 -7.23 15.56
N VAL A 432 33.15 -7.26 15.06
CA VAL A 432 32.01 -6.93 15.88
C VAL A 432 32.18 -7.88 17.03
N ASP A 433 32.52 -7.33 18.19
CA ASP A 433 32.21 -8.04 19.40
C ASP A 433 30.68 -8.10 19.48
N ILE A 434 30.09 -9.10 18.81
CA ILE A 434 28.69 -9.47 18.96
C ILE A 434 28.43 -10.06 20.35
N SER A 435 29.43 -10.20 21.23
CA SER A 435 29.20 -10.32 22.68
C SER A 435 28.97 -8.95 23.36
N GLY A 436 29.34 -7.85 22.69
CA GLY A 436 29.29 -6.44 23.10
C GLY A 436 28.05 -5.67 22.60
N GLY A 437 26.94 -6.34 22.29
CA GLY A 437 25.71 -5.68 21.82
C GLY A 437 25.24 -4.53 22.71
N PHE A 438 24.82 -3.42 22.10
CA PHE A 438 24.44 -2.20 22.80
C PHE A 438 23.01 -2.28 23.35
N GLN A 439 22.74 -1.53 24.42
CA GLN A 439 21.42 -1.48 25.05
C GLN A 439 20.58 -0.35 24.45
N LEU A 440 19.60 -0.70 23.62
CA LEU A 440 18.55 0.25 23.23
C LEU A 440 17.53 0.34 24.38
N LYS A 441 17.56 1.47 25.09
CA LYS A 441 16.53 1.84 26.07
C LYS A 441 15.34 2.46 25.36
N ILE A 442 14.17 1.89 25.57
CA ILE A 442 12.92 2.36 24.98
C ILE A 442 12.03 2.87 26.10
N GLY A 443 11.78 4.18 26.08
CA GLY A 443 10.99 4.89 27.08
C GLY A 443 9.54 5.02 26.62
N PHE A 444 8.62 4.52 27.44
CA PHE A 444 7.18 4.78 27.32
C PHE A 444 6.82 5.86 28.33
N THR A 445 6.58 7.08 27.84
CA THR A 445 6.09 8.19 28.66
C THR A 445 4.57 8.22 28.64
N ASN A 446 3.94 8.44 29.79
CA ASN A 446 2.51 8.69 29.90
C ASN A 446 2.25 10.20 30.09
N PRO A 447 1.93 10.96 29.01
CA PRO A 447 1.68 12.40 29.05
C PRO A 447 0.21 12.76 29.32
N VAL A 448 -0.59 11.83 29.86
CA VAL A 448 -2.03 12.03 30.08
C VAL A 448 -2.35 11.95 31.57
N ASP A 449 -3.33 12.75 32.01
CA ASP A 449 -3.79 12.97 33.39
C ASP A 449 -4.51 11.74 34.02
N ASN A 450 -3.98 10.52 33.83
CA ASN A 450 -4.49 9.26 34.39
C ASN A 450 -3.44 8.13 34.39
N GLU A 451 -3.53 7.18 35.32
CA GLU A 451 -2.65 6.00 35.41
C GLU A 451 -2.99 4.94 34.34
N LEU A 452 -2.04 4.61 33.45
CA LEU A 452 -2.15 3.49 32.50
C LEU A 452 -1.94 2.15 33.22
N LYS A 453 -2.67 1.09 32.84
CA LYS A 453 -2.61 -0.25 33.47
C LYS A 453 -2.63 -1.38 32.44
N ASN A 454 -1.96 -2.49 32.78
CA ASN A 454 -1.87 -3.71 31.96
C ASN A 454 -1.53 -3.41 30.50
N PHE A 455 -0.40 -2.74 30.30
CA PHE A 455 0.10 -2.30 29.02
C PHE A 455 1.01 -3.38 28.44
N GLU A 456 0.56 -4.08 27.41
CA GLU A 456 1.37 -5.07 26.68
C GLU A 456 2.12 -4.38 25.53
N TYR A 457 3.39 -4.74 25.37
CA TYR A 457 4.20 -4.29 24.24
C TYR A 457 4.96 -5.45 23.62
N GLN A 458 5.16 -5.37 22.31
CA GLN A 458 6.09 -6.16 21.53
C GLN A 458 6.90 -5.21 20.64
N ILE A 459 8.20 -5.45 20.53
CA ILE A 459 9.07 -4.71 19.63
C ILE A 459 9.89 -5.70 18.85
N GLU A 460 9.85 -5.58 17.53
CA GLU A 460 10.52 -6.47 16.58
C GLU A 460 11.34 -5.63 15.60
N LEU A 461 12.63 -5.93 15.52
CA LEU A 461 13.54 -5.30 14.56
C LEU A 461 13.88 -6.30 13.45
N LYS A 462 13.48 -5.98 12.22
CA LYS A 462 13.84 -6.71 10.99
C LYS A 462 14.93 -5.96 10.23
N GLY A 463 15.69 -6.67 9.38
CA GLY A 463 16.82 -6.09 8.62
C GLY A 463 18.16 -6.07 9.37
N LEU A 464 18.24 -6.65 10.57
CA LEU A 464 19.48 -6.86 11.31
C LEU A 464 20.02 -8.28 11.08
N ILE A 465 21.34 -8.45 11.26
CA ILE A 465 22.06 -9.74 11.16
C ILE A 465 21.40 -10.83 12.02
N ILE A 466 20.79 -10.44 13.13
CA ILE A 466 19.94 -11.31 13.97
C ILE A 466 18.60 -10.59 14.18
N PRO A 467 17.43 -11.23 13.92
CA PRO A 467 16.13 -10.68 14.30
C PRO A 467 16.05 -10.48 15.81
N ASN A 468 15.86 -9.24 16.25
CA ASN A 468 15.78 -8.91 17.67
C ASN A 468 14.32 -8.61 18.05
N ARG A 469 13.76 -9.44 18.94
CA ARG A 469 12.39 -9.30 19.46
C ARG A 469 12.40 -9.25 20.99
N ILE A 470 11.66 -8.29 21.55
CA ILE A 470 11.34 -8.24 22.98
C ILE A 470 9.84 -8.03 23.14
N ALA A 471 9.24 -8.63 24.16
CA ALA A 471 7.85 -8.38 24.54
C ALA A 471 7.73 -8.37 26.07
N GLY A 472 6.71 -7.70 26.59
CA GLY A 472 6.48 -7.60 28.02
C GLY A 472 5.21 -6.86 28.39
N ILE A 473 4.95 -6.78 29.70
CA ILE A 473 3.74 -6.14 30.24
C ILE A 473 4.13 -5.18 31.37
N PHE A 474 3.79 -3.90 31.23
CA PHE A 474 3.85 -2.94 32.34
C PHE A 474 2.53 -2.98 33.12
N ARG A 475 2.61 -3.29 34.42
CA ARG A 475 1.43 -3.39 35.30
C ARG A 475 0.74 -2.04 35.48
N SER A 476 1.51 -0.97 35.70
CA SER A 476 1.02 0.40 35.53
C SER A 476 2.12 1.41 35.23
N ILE A 477 1.72 2.54 34.64
CA ILE A 477 2.55 3.73 34.38
C ILE A 477 1.76 4.96 34.87
N PRO A 478 2.17 5.60 35.99
CA PRO A 478 1.51 6.81 36.50
C PRO A 478 1.53 7.98 35.51
N GLU A 479 0.68 8.98 35.75
CA GLU A 479 0.71 10.28 35.05
C GLU A 479 2.11 10.91 35.13
N GLY A 480 2.61 11.44 34.01
CA GLY A 480 3.92 12.07 33.91
C GLY A 480 5.12 11.13 34.10
N ALA A 481 4.88 9.85 34.41
CA ALA A 481 5.93 8.86 34.61
C ALA A 481 6.40 8.26 33.28
N ARG A 482 7.63 7.75 33.31
CA ARG A 482 8.27 7.00 32.23
C ARG A 482 8.53 5.56 32.71
N ALA A 483 8.05 4.60 31.94
CA ALA A 483 8.51 3.22 32.04
C ALA A 483 9.63 2.98 31.01
N GLU A 484 10.60 2.12 31.34
CA GLU A 484 11.67 1.75 30.42
C GLU A 484 11.69 0.24 30.21
N THR A 485 11.87 -0.18 28.97
CA THR A 485 12.39 -1.52 28.64
C THR A 485 13.74 -1.38 27.96
N THR A 486 14.53 -2.44 27.97
CA THR A 486 15.86 -2.47 27.36
C THR A 486 15.99 -3.73 26.52
N MET A 487 16.26 -3.55 25.23
CA MET A 487 16.69 -4.64 24.35
C MET A 487 18.19 -4.54 24.09
N ARG A 488 18.83 -5.68 23.88
CA ARG A 488 20.23 -5.74 23.46
C ARG A 488 20.27 -5.97 21.95
N LEU A 489 21.01 -5.12 21.23
CA LEU A 489 21.04 -5.13 19.77
C LEU A 489 22.40 -5.50 19.22
N PHE A 490 22.35 -6.18 18.07
CA PHE A 490 23.49 -6.71 17.33
C PHE A 490 23.25 -6.48 15.83
N GLY A 491 24.10 -5.68 15.19
CA GLY A 491 24.05 -5.43 13.74
C GLY A 491 24.24 -3.97 13.36
N ILE A 492 24.44 -3.76 12.06
CA ILE A 492 24.50 -2.49 11.33
C ILE A 492 23.55 -2.66 10.14
N GLY A 493 22.85 -1.62 9.71
CA GLY A 493 22.01 -1.66 8.52
C GLY A 493 20.63 -1.01 8.65
N PHE A 494 19.83 -1.17 7.60
CA PHE A 494 18.48 -0.62 7.49
C PHE A 494 17.45 -1.66 7.90
N GLY A 495 16.42 -1.20 8.59
CA GLY A 495 15.42 -2.10 9.13
C GLY A 495 14.09 -1.43 9.42
N THR A 496 13.11 -2.27 9.73
CA THR A 496 11.81 -1.86 10.23
C THR A 496 11.71 -2.20 11.71
N ALA A 497 11.51 -1.18 12.53
CA ALA A 497 11.21 -1.31 13.95
C ALA A 497 9.69 -1.30 14.08
N THR A 498 9.12 -2.49 14.22
CA THR A 498 7.70 -2.65 14.48
C THR A 498 7.51 -2.64 15.99
N ILE A 499 6.91 -1.56 16.50
CA ILE A 499 6.49 -1.41 17.89
C ILE A 499 4.98 -1.66 17.93
N ASP A 500 4.58 -2.81 18.46
CA ASP A 500 3.19 -3.15 18.78
C ASP A 500 2.93 -2.83 20.26
N ILE A 501 1.92 -2.02 20.52
CA ILE A 501 1.45 -1.62 21.86
C ILE A 501 -0.05 -1.90 21.92
N ASN A 502 -0.48 -2.93 22.65
CA ASN A 502 -1.90 -3.32 22.73
C ASN A 502 -2.61 -3.34 21.35
N SER A 503 -1.98 -3.89 20.30
CA SER A 503 -2.47 -3.91 18.90
C SER A 503 -2.46 -2.57 18.15
N PHE A 504 -1.82 -1.53 18.69
CA PHE A 504 -1.39 -0.36 17.94
C PHE A 504 0.03 -0.58 17.43
N ILE A 505 0.17 -0.78 16.13
CA ILE A 505 1.45 -0.99 15.48
C ILE A 505 1.94 0.34 14.89
N THR A 506 3.07 0.83 15.39
CA THR A 506 3.89 1.83 14.71
C THR A 506 5.07 1.13 14.06
N THR A 507 5.32 1.39 12.79
CA THR A 507 6.54 0.91 12.11
C THR A 507 7.45 2.09 11.79
N ALA A 508 8.66 2.07 12.31
CA ALA A 508 9.68 3.06 11.95
C ALA A 508 10.73 2.42 11.02
N ARG A 509 11.00 3.05 9.87
CA ARG A 509 12.23 2.75 9.12
C ARG A 509 13.38 3.32 9.91
N PHE A 510 14.35 2.50 10.26
CA PHE A 510 15.55 2.90 11.00
C PHE A 510 16.82 2.54 10.24
N LEU A 511 17.90 3.22 10.63
CA LEU A 511 19.27 2.92 10.28
C LEU A 511 20.07 2.74 11.58
N ILE A 512 20.70 1.58 11.77
CA ILE A 512 21.67 1.35 12.85
C ILE A 512 23.09 1.53 12.31
N ILE A 513 23.86 2.41 12.96
CA ILE A 513 25.28 2.64 12.72
C ILE A 513 26.01 2.46 14.05
N GLY A 514 26.55 1.26 14.30
CA GLY A 514 27.14 0.91 15.59
C GLY A 514 26.15 1.12 16.75
N PRO A 515 26.47 1.90 17.80
CA PRO A 515 25.56 2.17 18.92
C PRO A 515 24.49 3.23 18.62
N PHE A 516 24.47 3.82 17.42
CA PHE A 516 23.53 4.87 17.04
C PHE A 516 22.37 4.32 16.20
N ILE A 517 21.16 4.80 16.47
CA ILE A 517 19.98 4.53 15.65
C ILE A 517 19.41 5.85 15.16
N LYS A 518 19.31 5.99 13.83
CA LYS A 518 18.59 7.09 13.19
C LYS A 518 17.23 6.57 12.73
N ILE A 519 16.16 7.15 13.27
CA ILE A 519 14.81 6.97 12.72
C ILE A 519 14.73 7.81 11.44
N LEU A 520 14.36 7.17 10.32
CA LEU A 520 14.33 7.77 8.99
C LEU A 520 12.93 8.28 8.66
N ASN A 521 11.92 7.45 8.93
CA ASN A 521 10.50 7.77 8.82
C ASN A 521 9.72 6.92 9.82
N VAL A 522 8.57 7.44 10.28
CA VAL A 522 7.63 6.75 11.16
C VAL A 522 6.28 6.69 10.45
N SER A 523 5.75 5.48 10.28
CA SER A 523 4.41 5.18 9.76
C SER A 523 3.54 4.57 10.86
#